data_AF-A0A7C7W1X2-F1
#
_entry.id   AF-A0A7C7W1X2-F1
#
_cell.length_a   1.000
_cell.length_b   1.000
_cell.length_c   1.000
_cell.angle_alpha   90.00
_cell.angle_beta   90.00
_cell.angle_gamma   90.00
#
_symmetry.space_group_name_H-M   'P 1'
#
loop_
_entity.id
_entity.type
_entity.pdbx_description
1 polymer ?
#
loop_
_entity_poly.entity_id
_entity_poly.type
_entity_poly.pdbx_seq_one_letter_code
_entity_poly.pdbx_strand_id
1 'polypeptide(L)' 'YTLKCSHAFNQLDARGAISVTERTGFIGRVRNLARLCAEGYVHQREVMGFPLLKKQEQS' A
#
# COMPACT_ATOMS: atom_id res chain seq x y z
N TYR A 1 5.46 6.40 -0.18
CA TYR A 1 4.52 7.52 0.10
C TYR A 1 3.10 7.07 0.49
N THR A 2 2.75 5.79 0.39
CA THR A 2 1.43 5.21 0.74
C THR A 2 0.96 5.50 2.17
N LEU A 3 1.85 5.42 3.16
CA LEU A 3 1.50 5.68 4.57
C LEU A 3 1.05 7.12 4.81
N LYS A 4 1.68 8.10 4.13
CA LYS A 4 1.29 9.52 4.23
C LYS A 4 -0.07 9.79 3.58
N CYS A 5 -0.35 9.16 2.43
CA CYS A 5 -1.65 9.26 1.77
C CYS A 5 -2.77 8.60 2.60
N SER A 6 -2.49 7.47 3.24
CA SER A 6 -3.45 6.79 4.13
C SER A 6 -3.76 7.63 5.37
N HIS A 7 -2.76 8.30 5.94
CA HIS A 7 -2.96 9.19 7.08
C HIS A 7 -3.78 10.44 6.71
N ALA A 8 -3.47 11.08 5.58
CA ALA A 8 -4.23 12.23 5.08
C ALA A 8 -5.70 11.86 4.76
N PHE A 9 -5.94 10.67 4.20
CA PHE A 9 -7.29 10.15 3.99
C PHE A 9 -8.07 10.03 5.28
N ASN A 10 -7.49 9.38 6.30
CA ASN A 10 -8.16 9.18 7.59
C ASN A 10 -8.50 10.52 8.27
N GLN A 11 -7.63 11.53 8.14
CA GLN A 11 -7.87 12.87 8.67
C GLN A 11 -9.00 13.61 7.92
N LEU A 12 -9.11 13.45 6.61
CA LEU A 12 -10.16 14.06 5.79
C LEU A 12 -11.52 13.35 5.96
N ASP A 13 -11.50 12.02 6.07
CA ASP A 13 -12.69 11.20 6.32
C ASP A 13 -13.28 11.46 7.72
N ALA A 14 -12.44 11.56 8.76
CA ALA A 14 -12.86 11.87 10.12
C ALA A 14 -13.45 13.29 10.28
N ARG A 15 -13.10 14.22 9.38
CA ARG A 15 -13.67 15.57 9.33
C ARG A 15 -15.01 15.64 8.59
N GLY A 16 -15.51 14.53 8.03
CA GLY A 16 -16.72 14.51 7.22
C GLY A 16 -16.59 15.33 5.92
N ALA A 17 -15.36 15.67 5.52
CA ALA A 17 -15.08 16.54 4.37
C ALA A 17 -15.07 15.78 3.03
N ILE A 18 -15.34 14.47 3.06
CA ILE A 18 -15.37 13.59 1.88
C ILE A 18 -16.80 13.04 1.75
N SER A 19 -17.46 13.34 0.64
CA SER A 19 -18.76 12.77 0.31
C SER A 19 -18.67 11.24 0.13
N VAL A 20 -19.76 10.52 0.42
CA VAL A 20 -19.83 9.04 0.27
C VAL A 20 -19.38 8.59 -1.12
N THR A 21 -19.67 9.37 -2.16
CA THR A 21 -19.26 9.11 -3.55
C THR A 21 -17.75 9.29 -3.76
N GLU A 22 -17.15 10.28 -3.10
CA GLU A 22 -15.72 10.58 -3.19
C GLU A 22 -14.87 9.57 -2.40
N ARG A 23 -15.44 8.99 -1.34
CA ARG A 23 -14.78 7.96 -0.52
C ARG A 23 -14.35 6.75 -1.32
N THR A 24 -15.22 6.22 -2.18
CA THR A 24 -14.90 5.04 -3.02
C THR A 24 -13.77 5.34 -4.00
N GLY A 25 -13.78 6.51 -4.64
CA GLY A 25 -12.70 6.96 -5.52
C GLY A 25 -11.37 7.13 -4.78
N PHE A 26 -11.41 7.72 -3.59
CA PHE A 26 -10.22 7.92 -2.77
C PHE A 26 -9.62 6.58 -2.30
N ILE A 27 -10.45 5.66 -1.82
CA ILE A 27 -10.04 4.30 -1.45
C ILE A 27 -9.39 3.60 -2.66
N GLY A 28 -9.97 3.73 -3.85
CA GLY A 28 -9.40 3.19 -5.09
C GLY A 28 -7.98 3.71 -5.36
N ARG A 29 -7.77 5.02 -5.24
CA ARG A 29 -6.44 5.66 -5.41
C ARG A 29 -5.43 5.17 -4.36
N VAL A 30 -5.84 5.09 -3.09
CA VAL A 30 -4.96 4.60 -2.00
C VAL A 30 -4.59 3.14 -2.22
N ARG A 31 -5.54 2.28 -2.62
CA ARG A 31 -5.27 0.87 -2.95
C ARG A 31 -4.30 0.74 -4.12
N ASN A 32 -4.47 1.52 -5.18
CA ASN A 32 -3.57 1.49 -6.33
C ASN A 32 -2.13 1.87 -5.93
N LEU A 33 -1.99 2.92 -5.12
CA LEU A 33 -0.68 3.33 -4.60
C LEU A 33 -0.06 2.26 -3.68
N ALA A 34 -0.86 1.61 -2.84
CA ALA A 34 -0.41 0.51 -1.99
C ALA A 34 0.08 -0.68 -2.84
N ARG A 35 -0.66 -1.02 -3.90
CA ARG A 35 -0.29 -2.07 -4.85
C ARG A 35 1.05 -1.78 -5.52
N LEU A 36 1.24 -0.58 -6.08
CA LEU A 36 2.50 -0.19 -6.71
C LEU A 36 3.69 -0.25 -5.74
N CYS A 37 3.49 0.16 -4.49
CA CYS A 37 4.54 0.02 -3.47
C CYS A 37 4.85 -1.45 -3.13
N ALA A 38 3.83 -2.32 -3.08
CA ALA A 38 4.03 -3.75 -2.86
C ALA A 38 4.78 -4.40 -4.03
N GLU A 39 4.41 -4.08 -5.26
CA GLU A 39 5.09 -4.56 -6.48
C GLU A 39 6.55 -4.09 -6.51
N GLY A 40 6.81 -2.81 -6.23
CA GLY A 40 8.19 -2.29 -6.15
C GLY A 40 9.02 -2.94 -5.04
N TYR A 41 8.41 -3.29 -3.91
CA TYR A 41 9.09 -4.01 -2.83
C TYR A 41 9.42 -5.45 -3.22
N VAL A 42 8.51 -6.15 -3.89
CA VAL A 42 8.76 -7.52 -4.40
C VAL A 42 9.88 -7.49 -5.44
N HIS A 43 9.85 -6.54 -6.37
CA HIS A 43 10.89 -6.39 -7.38
C HIS A 43 12.26 -6.07 -6.77
N GLN A 44 12.31 -5.16 -5.79
CA GLN A 44 13.54 -4.87 -5.04
C GLN A 44 14.09 -6.13 -4.36
N ARG A 45 13.21 -6.96 -3.78
CA ARG A 45 13.62 -8.23 -3.17
C ARG A 45 14.10 -9.25 -4.19
N GLU A 46 13.47 -9.32 -5.36
CA GLU A 46 13.89 -10.19 -6.47
C GLU A 46 15.30 -9.83 -6.93
N VAL A 47 15.58 -8.54 -7.13
CA VAL A 47 16.93 -8.03 -7.48
C VAL A 47 17.96 -8.37 -6.40
N MET A 48 17.56 -8.38 -5.13
CA MET A 48 18.43 -8.75 -4.00
C MET A 48 18.53 -10.27 -3.78
N GLY A 49 17.90 -11.11 -4.63
CA GLY A 49 17.91 -12.57 -4.49
C GLY A 49 17.07 -13.09 -3.32
N PHE A 50 16.03 -12.35 -2.92
CA PHE A 50 15.15 -12.63 -1.78
C PHE A 50 15.89 -12.92 -0.46
N PRO A 51 16.69 -11.97 0.07
CA PRO A 51 17.61 -12.20 1.20
C PRO A 51 16.92 -12.57 2.52
N LEU A 52 15.60 -12.41 2.59
CA LEU A 52 14.77 -12.67 3.77
C LEU A 52 13.71 -13.76 3.51
N LEU A 53 13.71 -14.41 2.33
CA LEU A 53 13.02 -15.69 2.19
C LEU A 53 13.89 -16.70 2.93
N LYS A 54 13.41 -17.20 4.08
CA LYS A 54 13.98 -18.43 4.63
C LYS A 54 13.81 -19.49 3.55
N LYS A 55 14.92 -20.05 3.03
CA LYS A 55 14.87 -21.33 2.32
C LYS A 55 14.09 -22.26 3.25
N GLN A 56 12.99 -22.81 2.77
CA GLN A 56 12.35 -23.90 3.49
C GLN A 56 13.44 -24.97 3.63
N GLU A 57 13.91 -25.18 4.87
CA GLU A 57 14.68 -26.37 5.21
C GLU A 57 13.79 -27.54 4.81
N GLN A 58 14.20 -28.22 3.74
CA GLN A 58 13.70 -29.54 3.41
C GLN A 58 14.06 -30.44 4.60
N SER A 59 13.04 -30.95 5.29
CA SER A 59 13.12 -32.11 6.17
C SER A 59 12.13 -33.14 5.66
#